data_AF-A0A3C0I6C7-F1
#
_entry.id   AF-A0A3C0I6C7-F1
#
_cell.length_a   1.000
_cell.length_b   1.000
_cell.length_c   1.000
_cell.angle_alpha   90.00
_cell.angle_beta   90.00
_cell.angle_gamma   90.00
#
_symmetry.space_group_name_H-M   'P 1'
#
loop_
_entity.id
_entity.type
_entity.pdbx_description
1 polymer ?
#
loop_
_entity_poly.entity_id
_entity_poly.type
_entity_poly.pdbx_seq_one_letter_code
_entity_poly.pdbx_strand_id
1 'polypeptide(L)'
;MKTIYQFAQDAMTVEIERYLNLLNLSNGLNNIREEHLLDADTAKLFAAGIGTEFLENEPHFAKQLIEERQRKSAVSFDVEQAVTVGVYNKVRPYVAILFDSAKKLTNGFTVFEANILHQNPILLPVFQNLLALSKAQLKKKVGAVSDTVLSKPGADRLATLLKSTIKANKIVKANILQRLEITMEGIVRDLVGRVLFEEIVAHALSNQDVKYMRENEYSSLAGVVYDFRADFVIPEPNNPVAFIEVRKSSSRHASLYAKDKMFSAINWKGHHKRLIGVMIVEGDWTQATLQTMAKVFDYVVPLNKCTELAKILKRALEGDETVLKWLIKLSIQPSNQFADYNR
;
A
#
# COMPACT_ATOMS: atom_id res chain seq x y z
N MET A 1 1.03 -22.61 7.04
CA MET A 1 1.98 -21.59 6.53
C MET A 1 1.16 -20.50 5.83
N LYS A 2 1.62 -19.24 5.81
CA LYS A 2 0.94 -18.10 5.17
C LYS A 2 1.53 -17.83 3.79
N THR A 3 0.75 -17.37 2.81
CA THR A 3 1.35 -16.98 1.52
C THR A 3 2.37 -15.85 1.73
N ILE A 4 3.27 -15.63 0.76
CA ILE A 4 4.21 -14.50 0.84
C ILE A 4 3.45 -13.18 1.00
N TYR A 5 2.30 -13.04 0.33
CA TYR A 5 1.43 -11.87 0.46
C TYR A 5 0.88 -11.69 1.88
N GLN A 6 0.29 -12.74 2.45
CA GLN A 6 -0.27 -12.69 3.81
C GLN A 6 0.81 -12.40 4.86
N PHE A 7 1.96 -13.07 4.75
CA PHE A 7 3.07 -12.86 5.68
C PHE A 7 3.65 -11.44 5.56
N ALA A 8 3.77 -10.91 4.33
CA ALA A 8 4.19 -9.53 4.11
C ALA A 8 3.17 -8.52 4.64
N GLN A 9 1.87 -8.81 4.54
CA GLN A 9 0.81 -7.97 5.10
C GLN A 9 0.87 -7.92 6.64
N ASP A 10 1.08 -9.06 7.30
CA ASP A 10 1.27 -9.07 8.76
C ASP A 10 2.51 -8.27 9.15
N ALA A 11 3.62 -8.49 8.44
CA ALA A 11 4.87 -7.76 8.69
C ALA A 11 4.70 -6.25 8.48
N MET A 12 3.98 -5.85 7.42
CA MET A 12 3.64 -4.45 7.12
C MET A 12 2.84 -3.83 8.27
N THR A 13 1.83 -4.54 8.79
CA THR A 13 1.02 -4.06 9.91
C THR A 13 1.89 -3.75 11.13
N VAL A 14 2.79 -4.67 11.49
CA VAL A 14 3.71 -4.48 12.63
C VAL A 14 4.64 -3.28 12.42
N GLU A 15 5.21 -3.12 11.22
CA GLU A 15 6.10 -1.99 10.93
C GLU A 15 5.37 -0.65 10.84
N ILE A 16 4.11 -0.64 10.38
CA ILE A 16 3.25 0.54 10.44
C ILE A 16 2.99 0.94 11.90
N GLU A 17 2.57 0.01 12.76
CA GLU A 17 2.36 0.27 14.18
C GLU A 17 3.63 0.83 14.84
N ARG A 18 4.79 0.25 14.51
CA ARG A 18 6.09 0.74 14.98
C ARG A 18 6.35 2.18 14.54
N TYR A 19 6.11 2.50 13.27
CA TYR A 19 6.24 3.85 12.74
C TYR A 19 5.28 4.83 13.44
N LEU A 20 4.00 4.48 13.57
CA LEU A 20 2.99 5.33 14.20
C LEU A 20 3.28 5.57 15.68
N ASN A 21 3.77 4.56 16.40
CA ASN A 21 4.25 4.70 17.77
C ASN A 21 5.41 5.68 17.86
N LEU A 22 6.39 5.58 16.96
CA LEU A 22 7.49 6.54 16.90
C LEU A 22 6.99 7.96 16.60
N LEU A 23 6.04 8.13 15.68
CA LEU A 23 5.42 9.43 15.41
C LEU A 23 4.78 10.03 16.66
N ASN A 24 4.03 9.23 17.42
CA ASN A 24 3.35 9.68 18.63
C ASN A 24 4.36 10.13 19.70
N LEU A 25 5.38 9.30 19.99
CA LEU A 25 6.39 9.59 21.01
C LEU A 25 7.23 10.83 20.66
N SER A 26 7.48 11.05 19.36
CA SER A 26 8.37 12.11 18.87
C SER A 26 7.66 13.39 18.41
N ASN A 27 6.36 13.51 18.61
CA ASN A 27 5.54 14.61 18.10
C ASN A 27 5.73 14.81 16.58
N GLY A 28 5.48 13.76 15.81
CA GLY A 28 5.60 13.78 14.35
C GLY A 28 7.04 13.91 13.86
N LEU A 29 7.99 13.24 14.54
CA LEU A 29 9.44 13.31 14.30
C LEU A 29 10.09 14.68 14.58
N ASN A 30 9.37 15.64 15.17
CA ASN A 30 9.92 16.97 15.48
C ASN A 30 10.80 16.97 16.74
N ASN A 31 10.60 16.00 17.64
CA ASN A 31 11.30 15.88 18.91
C ASN A 31 11.76 14.42 19.13
N ILE A 32 12.67 13.95 18.28
CA ILE A 32 13.29 12.62 18.44
C ILE A 32 14.33 12.68 19.55
N ARG A 33 14.30 11.70 20.46
CA ARG A 33 15.23 11.52 21.57
C ARG A 33 15.83 10.12 21.53
N GLU A 34 16.98 9.94 22.16
CA GLU A 34 17.68 8.64 22.18
C GLU A 34 16.80 7.52 22.75
N GLU A 35 15.98 7.84 23.76
CA GLU A 35 15.02 6.91 24.37
C GLU A 35 13.99 6.33 23.38
N HIS A 36 13.64 7.06 22.31
CA HIS A 36 12.73 6.58 21.28
C HIS A 36 13.37 5.55 20.34
N LEU A 37 14.72 5.49 20.32
CA LEU A 37 15.49 4.66 19.40
C LEU A 37 16.27 3.56 20.13
N LEU A 38 16.00 3.26 21.40
CA LEU A 38 16.70 2.18 22.10
C LEU A 38 16.38 0.78 21.54
N ASP A 39 15.19 0.62 20.98
CA ASP A 39 14.80 -0.61 20.27
C ASP A 39 15.44 -0.66 18.88
N ALA A 40 16.16 -1.73 18.60
CA ALA A 40 16.95 -1.88 17.37
C ALA A 40 16.09 -1.85 16.10
N ASP A 41 14.88 -2.42 16.11
CA ASP A 41 13.99 -2.39 14.95
C ASP A 41 13.46 -0.98 14.69
N THR A 42 13.12 -0.24 15.74
CA THR A 42 12.68 1.17 15.64
C THR A 42 13.82 2.06 15.12
N ALA A 43 15.05 1.78 15.54
CA ALA A 43 16.23 2.48 15.05
C ALA A 43 16.54 2.15 13.58
N LYS A 44 16.41 0.89 13.16
CA LYS A 44 16.52 0.48 11.75
C LYS A 44 15.49 1.18 10.87
N LEU A 45 14.24 1.22 11.33
CA LEU A 45 13.15 1.94 10.67
C LEU A 45 13.50 3.41 10.50
N PHE A 46 13.96 4.07 11.57
CA PHE A 46 14.34 5.47 11.53
C PHE A 46 15.55 5.73 10.61
N ALA A 47 16.59 4.90 10.71
CA ALA A 47 17.79 4.97 9.86
C ALA A 47 17.43 4.87 8.37
N ALA A 48 16.59 3.89 8.01
CA ALA A 48 16.11 3.71 6.65
C ALA A 48 15.31 4.94 6.16
N GLY A 49 14.45 5.51 7.00
CA GLY A 49 13.67 6.70 6.66
C GLY A 49 14.50 7.98 6.47
N ILE A 50 15.67 8.09 7.11
CA ILE A 50 16.63 9.18 6.84
C ILE A 50 17.66 8.84 5.76
N GLY A 51 17.52 7.67 5.12
CA GLY A 51 18.44 7.18 4.09
C GLY A 51 19.85 6.95 4.61
N THR A 52 19.99 6.45 5.83
CA THR A 52 21.28 6.09 6.47
C THR A 52 21.33 4.59 6.71
N GLU A 53 22.51 4.00 6.54
CA GLU A 53 22.75 2.59 6.86
C GLU A 53 22.71 2.37 8.38
N PHE A 54 22.03 1.32 8.82
CA PHE A 54 22.01 0.93 10.23
C PHE A 54 23.12 -0.07 10.53
N LEU A 55 24.05 0.30 11.40
CA LEU A 55 25.15 -0.54 11.82
C LEU A 55 24.81 -1.17 13.18
N GLU A 56 24.42 -2.46 13.17
CA GLU A 56 23.89 -3.16 14.37
C GLU A 56 24.85 -3.19 15.57
N ASN A 57 26.16 -3.08 15.32
CA ASN A 57 27.20 -3.20 16.35
C ASN A 57 27.78 -1.85 16.80
N GLU A 58 27.24 -0.72 16.32
CA GLU A 58 27.73 0.60 16.71
C GLU A 58 27.25 0.99 18.11
N PRO A 59 28.16 1.28 19.07
CA PRO A 59 27.79 1.83 20.35
C PRO A 59 27.19 3.24 20.15
N HIS A 60 26.10 3.54 20.86
CA HIS A 60 25.39 4.82 20.77
C HIS A 60 24.74 5.13 19.40
N PHE A 61 24.32 4.10 18.66
CA PHE A 61 23.62 4.28 17.38
C PHE A 61 22.45 5.27 17.45
N ALA A 62 21.70 5.31 18.56
CA ALA A 62 20.57 6.24 18.75
C ALA A 62 21.00 7.71 18.62
N LYS A 63 22.11 8.09 19.24
CA LYS A 63 22.66 9.45 19.18
C LYS A 63 23.13 9.78 17.77
N GLN A 64 23.87 8.86 17.14
CA GLN A 64 24.37 9.04 15.77
C GLN A 64 23.22 9.25 14.77
N LEU A 65 22.13 8.50 14.90
CA LEU A 65 20.97 8.64 14.02
C LEU A 65 20.27 10.01 14.18
N ILE A 66 20.22 10.55 15.40
CA ILE A 66 19.67 11.88 15.67
C ILE A 66 20.55 12.97 15.04
N GLU A 67 21.87 12.88 15.22
CA GLU A 67 22.84 13.80 14.60
C GLU A 67 22.77 13.73 13.06
N GLU A 68 22.64 12.52 12.50
CA GLU A 68 22.45 12.31 11.07
C GLU A 68 21.13 12.91 10.55
N ARG A 69 20.04 12.79 11.32
CA ARG A 69 18.77 13.44 10.96
C ARG A 69 18.91 14.96 10.90
N GLN A 70 19.62 15.55 11.86
CA GLN A 70 19.88 16.99 11.88
C GLN A 70 20.72 17.42 10.67
N ARG A 71 21.79 16.66 10.38
CA ARG A 71 22.65 16.87 9.19
C ARG A 71 21.86 16.78 7.88
N LYS A 72 20.87 15.89 7.82
CA LYS A 72 19.99 15.67 6.66
C LYS A 72 18.62 16.36 6.78
N SER A 73 18.51 17.45 7.53
CA SER A 73 17.23 18.13 7.79
C SER A 73 16.46 18.59 6.54
N ALA A 74 17.18 18.88 5.45
CA ALA A 74 16.57 19.23 4.16
C ALA A 74 15.99 18.02 3.39
N VAL A 75 16.40 16.80 3.72
CA VAL A 75 15.88 15.57 3.11
C VAL A 75 14.63 15.15 3.88
N SER A 76 13.54 14.95 3.14
CA SER A 76 12.29 14.47 3.74
C SER A 76 12.47 13.04 4.27
N PHE A 77 11.78 12.72 5.36
CA PHE A 77 11.78 11.36 5.89
C PHE A 77 11.01 10.45 4.93
N ASP A 78 11.67 9.41 4.43
CA ASP A 78 11.08 8.43 3.52
C ASP A 78 10.32 7.36 4.31
N VAL A 79 9.01 7.56 4.44
CA VAL A 79 8.13 6.67 5.19
C VAL A 79 8.05 5.27 4.57
N GLU A 80 8.10 5.19 3.23
CA GLU A 80 8.06 3.92 2.53
C GLU A 80 9.32 3.11 2.80
N GLN A 81 10.49 3.72 2.67
CA GLN A 81 11.75 3.04 2.97
C GLN A 81 11.86 2.66 4.45
N ALA A 82 11.40 3.55 5.35
CA ALA A 82 11.36 3.29 6.79
C ALA A 82 10.56 2.03 7.14
N VAL A 83 9.35 1.88 6.59
CA VAL A 83 8.49 0.75 6.91
C VAL A 83 8.92 -0.51 6.15
N THR A 84 9.26 -0.39 4.86
CA THR A 84 9.55 -1.56 4.04
C THR A 84 10.85 -2.27 4.41
N VAL A 85 11.84 -1.59 5.02
CA VAL A 85 13.07 -2.27 5.49
C VAL A 85 12.76 -3.38 6.50
N GLY A 86 11.88 -3.11 7.46
CA GLY A 86 11.46 -4.09 8.47
C GLY A 86 10.64 -5.22 7.85
N VAL A 87 9.78 -4.91 6.89
CA VAL A 87 9.03 -5.91 6.12
C VAL A 87 9.98 -6.84 5.39
N TYR A 88 10.96 -6.32 4.65
CA TYR A 88 11.93 -7.14 3.93
C TYR A 88 12.78 -8.00 4.87
N ASN A 89 13.20 -7.46 6.01
CA ASN A 89 13.96 -8.20 7.02
C ASN A 89 13.19 -9.41 7.58
N LYS A 90 11.85 -9.33 7.63
CA LYS A 90 10.98 -10.43 8.05
C LYS A 90 10.65 -11.40 6.91
N VAL A 91 10.34 -10.88 5.72
CA VAL A 91 9.84 -11.69 4.60
C VAL A 91 10.97 -12.48 3.91
N ARG A 92 12.19 -11.93 3.78
CA ARG A 92 13.31 -12.63 3.12
C ARG A 92 13.64 -13.98 3.80
N PRO A 93 13.82 -14.06 5.13
CA PRO A 93 13.98 -15.35 5.81
C PRO A 93 12.79 -16.28 5.59
N TYR A 94 11.56 -15.75 5.57
CA TYR A 94 10.37 -16.55 5.33
C TYR A 94 10.35 -17.18 3.93
N VAL A 95 10.75 -16.43 2.90
CA VAL A 95 10.90 -16.94 1.53
C VAL A 95 11.95 -18.05 1.46
N ALA A 96 13.05 -17.93 2.21
CA ALA A 96 14.04 -19.00 2.32
C ALA A 96 13.45 -20.27 2.97
N ILE A 97 12.60 -20.14 3.99
CA ILE A 97 11.87 -21.26 4.61
C ILE A 97 10.95 -21.93 3.59
N LEU A 98 10.23 -21.18 2.76
CA LEU A 98 9.38 -21.75 1.70
C LEU A 98 10.22 -22.52 0.68
N PHE A 99 11.38 -21.98 0.28
CA PHE A 99 12.32 -22.68 -0.61
C PHE A 99 12.80 -24.00 -0.01
N ASP A 100 13.24 -23.98 1.25
CA ASP A 100 13.76 -25.18 1.92
C ASP A 100 12.64 -26.22 2.16
N SER A 101 11.42 -25.77 2.42
CA SER A 101 10.23 -26.64 2.50
C SER A 101 9.93 -27.32 1.17
N ALA A 102 9.95 -26.56 0.06
CA ALA A 102 9.78 -27.11 -1.27
C ALA A 102 10.90 -28.11 -1.62
N LYS A 103 12.15 -27.79 -1.27
CA LYS A 103 13.29 -28.69 -1.46
C LYS A 103 13.10 -30.00 -0.70
N LYS A 104 12.66 -29.94 0.56
CA LYS A 104 12.43 -31.12 1.40
C LYS A 104 11.31 -31.99 0.83
N LEU A 105 10.16 -31.40 0.50
CA LEU A 105 9.00 -32.14 -0.01
C LEU A 105 9.22 -32.79 -1.38
N THR A 106 10.16 -32.26 -2.16
CA THR A 106 10.50 -32.79 -3.50
C THR A 106 11.78 -33.62 -3.52
N ASN A 107 12.26 -34.04 -2.34
CA ASN A 107 13.50 -34.77 -2.15
C ASN A 107 14.69 -34.13 -2.91
N GLY A 108 14.94 -32.85 -2.63
CA GLY A 108 15.97 -32.09 -3.33
C GLY A 108 15.60 -31.72 -4.77
N PHE A 109 14.31 -31.54 -5.07
CA PHE A 109 13.80 -31.26 -6.43
C PHE A 109 14.03 -32.40 -7.44
N THR A 110 14.13 -33.63 -6.96
CA THR A 110 14.23 -34.83 -7.80
C THR A 110 12.87 -35.45 -8.10
N VAL A 111 11.88 -35.20 -7.23
CA VAL A 111 10.54 -35.79 -7.33
C VAL A 111 9.48 -34.68 -7.24
N PHE A 112 8.57 -34.63 -8.22
CA PHE A 112 7.44 -33.69 -8.23
C PHE A 112 6.12 -34.46 -8.33
N GLU A 113 5.46 -34.72 -7.21
CA GLU A 113 4.17 -35.42 -7.22
C GLU A 113 3.01 -34.43 -7.21
N ALA A 114 2.01 -34.67 -8.04
CA ALA A 114 0.84 -33.80 -8.14
C ALA A 114 0.10 -33.65 -6.80
N ASN A 115 0.00 -34.72 -6.01
CA ASN A 115 -0.64 -34.67 -4.70
C ASN A 115 0.13 -33.75 -3.73
N ILE A 116 1.47 -33.80 -3.71
CA ILE A 116 2.30 -32.91 -2.90
C ILE A 116 2.08 -31.46 -3.32
N LEU A 117 2.08 -31.17 -4.62
CA LEU A 117 1.85 -29.81 -5.12
C LEU A 117 0.45 -29.31 -4.75
N HIS A 118 -0.58 -30.14 -4.98
CA HIS A 118 -1.98 -29.83 -4.67
C HIS A 118 -2.20 -29.50 -3.20
N GLN A 119 -1.57 -30.25 -2.30
CA GLN A 119 -1.67 -30.05 -0.84
C GLN A 119 -0.85 -28.84 -0.35
N ASN A 120 0.09 -28.34 -1.15
CA ASN A 120 0.99 -27.25 -0.78
C ASN A 120 0.99 -26.10 -1.80
N PRO A 121 -0.18 -25.50 -2.12
CA PRO A 121 -0.27 -24.42 -3.11
C PRO A 121 0.61 -23.22 -2.75
N ILE A 122 0.84 -23.01 -1.46
CA ILE A 122 1.71 -21.96 -0.91
C ILE A 122 3.15 -21.97 -1.44
N LEU A 123 3.63 -23.11 -1.94
CA LEU A 123 4.97 -23.27 -2.51
C LEU A 123 5.01 -22.95 -4.02
N LEU A 124 3.86 -22.63 -4.63
CA LEU A 124 3.76 -22.26 -6.04
C LEU A 124 4.74 -21.16 -6.45
N PRO A 125 4.98 -20.08 -5.67
CA PRO A 125 5.98 -19.07 -6.03
C PRO A 125 7.38 -19.67 -6.21
N VAL A 126 7.76 -20.65 -5.39
CA VAL A 126 9.05 -21.36 -5.53
C VAL A 126 9.07 -22.16 -6.83
N PHE A 127 8.03 -22.96 -7.10
CA PHE A 127 7.95 -23.77 -8.31
C PHE A 127 7.90 -22.94 -9.60
N GLN A 128 7.18 -21.82 -9.59
CA GLN A 128 7.15 -20.86 -10.69
C GLN A 128 8.56 -20.30 -10.98
N ASN A 129 9.30 -19.93 -9.93
CA ASN A 129 10.64 -19.36 -10.05
C ASN A 129 11.72 -20.40 -10.38
N LEU A 130 11.51 -21.67 -10.02
CA LEU A 130 12.31 -22.80 -10.52
C LEU A 130 12.18 -22.93 -12.04
N LEU A 131 10.96 -22.80 -12.57
CA LEU A 131 10.69 -22.83 -14.01
C LEU A 131 11.08 -21.52 -14.75
N ALA A 132 11.45 -20.47 -14.00
CA ALA A 132 11.71 -19.13 -14.53
C ALA A 132 10.57 -18.58 -15.41
N LEU A 133 9.33 -18.80 -14.99
CA LEU A 133 8.14 -18.34 -15.71
C LEU A 133 7.49 -17.13 -15.03
N SER A 134 6.96 -16.21 -15.83
CA SER A 134 5.98 -15.23 -15.36
C SER A 134 4.64 -15.89 -15.00
N LYS A 135 3.81 -15.21 -14.21
CA LYS A 135 2.44 -15.67 -13.86
C LYS A 135 1.60 -15.98 -15.11
N ALA A 136 1.70 -15.13 -16.15
CA ALA A 136 0.97 -15.31 -17.40
C ALA A 136 1.45 -16.53 -18.19
N GLN A 137 2.77 -16.76 -18.26
CA GLN A 137 3.33 -17.94 -18.92
C GLN A 137 2.97 -19.23 -18.18
N LEU A 138 3.01 -19.21 -16.86
CA LEU A 138 2.57 -20.34 -16.04
C LEU A 138 1.09 -20.65 -16.29
N LYS A 139 0.22 -19.64 -16.25
CA LYS A 139 -1.22 -19.79 -16.51
C LYS A 139 -1.50 -20.43 -17.88
N LYS A 140 -0.75 -20.05 -18.92
CA LYS A 140 -0.88 -20.65 -20.27
C LYS A 140 -0.50 -22.14 -20.30
N LYS A 141 0.46 -22.57 -19.47
CA LYS A 141 0.95 -23.96 -19.46
C LYS A 141 0.15 -24.89 -18.55
N VAL A 142 -0.31 -24.41 -17.40
CA VAL A 142 -0.92 -25.26 -16.37
C VAL A 142 -2.36 -24.88 -15.99
N GLY A 143 -2.89 -23.80 -16.57
CA GLY A 143 -4.21 -23.24 -16.24
C GLY A 143 -4.17 -22.25 -15.07
N ALA A 144 -5.35 -21.81 -14.61
CA ALA A 144 -5.46 -20.90 -13.48
C ALA A 144 -4.96 -21.59 -12.18
N VAL A 145 -3.93 -21.02 -11.58
CA VAL A 145 -3.30 -21.49 -10.35
C VAL A 145 -2.93 -20.30 -9.47
N SER A 146 -3.05 -20.44 -8.16
CA SER A 146 -2.59 -19.46 -7.17
C SER A 146 -1.86 -20.15 -6.02
N ASP A 147 -1.17 -19.34 -5.23
CA ASP A 147 -0.52 -19.75 -3.99
C ASP A 147 -1.51 -20.05 -2.86
N THR A 148 -2.80 -19.82 -3.08
CA THR A 148 -3.90 -20.20 -2.18
C THR A 148 -4.66 -21.43 -2.67
N VAL A 149 -4.77 -21.62 -3.99
CA VAL A 149 -5.58 -22.68 -4.61
C VAL A 149 -4.84 -23.24 -5.82
N LEU A 150 -4.56 -24.54 -5.76
CA LEU A 150 -4.04 -25.31 -6.88
C LEU A 150 -4.94 -26.54 -7.08
N SER A 151 -5.75 -26.57 -8.14
CA SER A 151 -6.62 -27.73 -8.41
C SER A 151 -5.82 -28.99 -8.74
N LYS A 152 -6.37 -30.19 -8.51
CA LYS A 152 -5.71 -31.45 -8.87
C LYS A 152 -5.22 -31.49 -10.33
N PRO A 153 -6.05 -31.14 -11.34
CA PRO A 153 -5.59 -31.11 -12.73
C PRO A 153 -4.49 -30.07 -12.98
N GLY A 154 -4.54 -28.93 -12.29
CA GLY A 154 -3.47 -27.93 -12.34
C GLY A 154 -2.16 -28.46 -11.75
N ALA A 155 -2.24 -29.18 -10.63
CA ALA A 155 -1.11 -29.82 -9.98
C ALA A 155 -0.49 -30.92 -10.85
N ASP A 156 -1.30 -31.73 -11.54
CA ASP A 156 -0.82 -32.76 -12.48
C ASP A 156 -0.03 -32.16 -13.63
N ARG A 157 -0.56 -31.09 -14.24
CA ARG A 157 0.12 -30.35 -15.31
C ARG A 157 1.40 -29.71 -14.82
N LEU A 158 1.39 -29.11 -13.62
CA LEU A 158 2.57 -28.49 -13.02
C LEU A 158 3.65 -29.52 -12.68
N ALA A 159 3.27 -30.66 -12.08
CA ALA A 159 4.17 -31.75 -11.77
C ALA A 159 4.86 -32.28 -13.04
N THR A 160 4.10 -32.51 -14.11
CA THR A 160 4.63 -32.93 -15.41
C THR A 160 5.60 -31.89 -15.98
N LEU A 161 5.24 -30.60 -15.94
CA LEU A 161 6.09 -29.51 -16.40
C LEU A 161 7.41 -29.44 -15.60
N LEU A 162 7.35 -29.53 -14.28
CA LEU A 162 8.53 -29.53 -13.41
C LEU A 162 9.45 -30.72 -13.70
N LYS A 163 8.90 -31.95 -13.79
CA LYS A 163 9.68 -33.15 -14.12
C LYS A 163 10.41 -33.04 -15.45
N SER A 164 9.73 -32.52 -16.47
CA SER A 164 10.30 -32.39 -17.83
C SER A 164 11.37 -31.29 -17.95
N THR A 165 11.34 -30.27 -17.07
CA THR A 165 12.15 -29.06 -17.21
C THR A 165 13.31 -28.99 -16.23
N ILE A 166 13.10 -29.41 -14.99
CA ILE A 166 14.01 -29.17 -13.88
C ILE A 166 15.06 -30.28 -13.79
N LYS A 167 16.33 -29.88 -13.65
CA LYS A 167 17.45 -30.78 -13.34
C LYS A 167 17.99 -30.41 -11.95
N ALA A 168 17.76 -31.27 -10.96
CA ALA A 168 18.04 -31.00 -9.55
C ALA A 168 19.48 -30.49 -9.30
N ASN A 169 20.47 -31.08 -9.97
CA ASN A 169 21.88 -30.71 -9.87
C ASN A 169 22.24 -29.32 -10.43
N LYS A 170 21.33 -28.68 -11.18
CA LYS A 170 21.52 -27.32 -11.72
C LYS A 170 20.86 -26.23 -10.87
N ILE A 171 20.16 -26.60 -9.80
CA ILE A 171 19.44 -25.64 -8.97
C ILE A 171 20.41 -24.99 -7.99
N VAL A 172 20.57 -23.67 -8.14
CA VAL A 172 21.36 -22.84 -7.22
C VAL A 172 20.40 -22.03 -6.36
N LYS A 173 20.38 -22.26 -5.05
CA LYS A 173 19.46 -21.60 -4.10
C LYS A 173 19.49 -20.07 -4.23
N ALA A 174 20.68 -19.48 -4.28
CA ALA A 174 20.85 -18.03 -4.41
C ALA A 174 20.12 -17.45 -5.63
N ASN A 175 20.21 -18.10 -6.80
CA ASN A 175 19.55 -17.64 -8.02
C ASN A 175 18.02 -17.72 -7.92
N ILE A 176 17.48 -18.71 -7.21
CA ILE A 176 16.03 -18.83 -7.01
C ILE A 176 15.53 -17.75 -6.04
N LEU A 177 16.25 -17.54 -4.93
CA LEU A 177 15.91 -16.49 -3.97
C LEU A 177 15.99 -15.09 -4.60
N GLN A 178 16.99 -14.83 -5.44
CA GLN A 178 17.11 -13.58 -6.18
C GLN A 178 15.91 -13.33 -7.13
N ARG A 179 15.40 -14.37 -7.79
CA ARG A 179 14.18 -14.23 -8.62
C ARG A 179 12.92 -14.02 -7.77
N LEU A 180 12.86 -14.67 -6.61
CA LEU A 180 11.77 -14.48 -5.65
C LEU A 180 11.78 -13.07 -5.04
N GLU A 181 12.95 -12.42 -4.94
CA GLU A 181 13.09 -11.02 -4.50
C GLU A 181 12.19 -10.10 -5.33
N ILE A 182 12.22 -10.22 -6.66
CA ILE A 182 11.38 -9.41 -7.58
C ILE A 182 9.88 -9.63 -7.31
N THR A 183 9.49 -10.87 -6.97
CA THR A 183 8.10 -11.19 -6.62
C THR A 183 7.72 -10.55 -5.30
N MET A 184 8.61 -10.60 -4.31
CA MET A 184 8.42 -10.01 -2.99
C MET A 184 8.35 -8.48 -3.07
N GLU A 185 9.26 -7.81 -3.80
CA GLU A 185 9.23 -6.36 -4.03
C GLU A 185 7.91 -5.93 -4.67
N GLY A 186 7.41 -6.71 -5.65
CA GLY A 186 6.10 -6.46 -6.26
C GLY A 186 4.95 -6.53 -5.27
N ILE A 187 4.99 -7.48 -4.31
CA ILE A 187 4.01 -7.62 -3.23
C ILE A 187 4.10 -6.46 -2.25
N VAL A 188 5.30 -6.15 -1.77
CA VAL A 188 5.52 -5.09 -0.78
C VAL A 188 5.11 -3.73 -1.35
N ARG A 189 5.43 -3.44 -2.61
CA ARG A 189 5.00 -2.21 -3.29
C ARG A 189 3.47 -2.07 -3.40
N ASP A 190 2.76 -3.18 -3.66
CA ASP A 190 1.29 -3.17 -3.66
C ASP A 190 0.73 -2.90 -2.25
N LEU A 191 1.31 -3.53 -1.22
CA LEU A 191 0.93 -3.33 0.18
C LEU A 191 1.22 -1.91 0.67
N VAL A 192 2.30 -1.27 0.23
CA VAL A 192 2.60 0.14 0.55
C VAL A 192 1.45 1.04 0.08
N GLY A 193 1.01 0.88 -1.17
CA GLY A 193 -0.04 1.73 -1.73
C GLY A 193 -1.39 1.55 -1.04
N ARG A 194 -1.74 0.30 -0.69
CA ARG A 194 -3.06 -0.06 -0.14
C ARG A 194 -3.16 0.03 1.38
N VAL A 195 -2.06 -0.20 2.09
CA VAL A 195 -2.11 -0.40 3.55
C VAL A 195 -1.38 0.72 4.26
N LEU A 196 -0.12 1.00 3.87
CA LEU A 196 0.72 1.96 4.61
C LEU A 196 0.11 3.37 4.63
N PHE A 197 -0.18 3.93 3.46
CA PHE A 197 -0.61 5.33 3.39
C PHE A 197 -2.01 5.54 3.94
N GLU A 198 -2.93 4.60 3.69
CA GLU A 198 -4.27 4.62 4.28
C GLU A 198 -4.21 4.54 5.80
N GLU A 199 -3.32 3.71 6.38
CA GLU A 199 -3.21 3.59 7.83
C GLU A 199 -2.66 4.87 8.49
N ILE A 200 -1.75 5.58 7.83
CA ILE A 200 -1.26 6.88 8.31
C ILE A 200 -2.39 7.92 8.36
N VAL A 201 -3.26 7.92 7.35
CA VAL A 201 -4.44 8.79 7.30
C VAL A 201 -5.42 8.41 8.40
N ALA A 202 -5.73 7.12 8.52
CA ALA A 202 -6.62 6.58 9.55
C ALA A 202 -6.14 6.94 10.97
N HIS A 203 -4.83 6.80 11.22
CA HIS A 203 -4.21 7.20 12.49
C HIS A 203 -4.36 8.69 12.76
N ALA A 204 -4.10 9.54 11.77
CA ALA A 204 -4.23 10.99 11.90
C ALA A 204 -5.68 11.42 12.21
N LEU A 205 -6.67 10.81 11.54
CA LEU A 205 -8.09 11.05 11.80
C LEU A 205 -8.49 10.59 13.21
N SER A 206 -8.08 9.38 13.60
CA SER A 206 -8.39 8.80 14.91
C SER A 206 -7.81 9.64 16.05
N ASN A 207 -6.56 10.10 15.90
CA ASN A 207 -5.90 10.97 16.89
C ASN A 207 -6.57 12.34 17.06
N GLN A 208 -7.44 12.76 16.15
CA GLN A 208 -8.19 14.01 16.24
C GLN A 208 -9.69 13.79 16.49
N ASP A 209 -10.08 12.58 16.90
CA ASP A 209 -11.46 12.18 17.13
C ASP A 209 -12.38 12.50 15.95
N VAL A 210 -11.86 12.32 14.74
CA VAL A 210 -12.64 12.43 13.49
C VAL A 210 -13.20 11.06 13.18
N LYS A 211 -14.52 10.93 13.19
CA LYS A 211 -15.20 9.70 12.77
C LYS A 211 -15.04 9.53 11.25
N TYR A 212 -14.82 8.29 10.81
CA TYR A 212 -14.71 7.97 9.39
C TYR A 212 -15.14 6.52 9.12
N MET A 213 -15.36 6.21 7.85
CA MET A 213 -15.47 4.84 7.33
C MET A 213 -14.52 4.66 6.15
N ARG A 214 -13.84 3.51 6.08
CA ARG A 214 -12.96 3.09 4.99
C ARG A 214 -13.75 2.53 3.81
N GLU A 215 -13.13 2.47 2.64
CA GLU A 215 -13.77 1.99 1.38
C GLU A 215 -14.52 0.65 1.53
N ASN A 216 -13.97 -0.28 2.33
CA ASN A 216 -14.55 -1.61 2.55
C ASN A 216 -15.68 -1.64 3.59
N GLU A 217 -15.95 -0.54 4.29
CA GLU A 217 -16.94 -0.46 5.36
C GLU A 217 -18.29 0.09 4.87
N TYR A 218 -18.38 0.60 3.65
CA TYR A 218 -19.63 1.10 3.06
C TYR A 218 -19.82 0.64 1.60
N SER A 219 -21.08 0.64 1.16
CA SER A 219 -21.44 0.24 -0.20
C SER A 219 -21.36 1.40 -1.19
N SER A 220 -21.91 2.56 -0.80
CA SER A 220 -22.08 3.71 -1.69
C SER A 220 -22.19 5.01 -0.92
N LEU A 221 -22.04 6.14 -1.61
CA LEU A 221 -22.36 7.47 -1.06
C LEU A 221 -23.79 7.86 -1.43
N ALA A 222 -24.55 8.43 -0.48
CA ALA A 222 -25.90 8.86 -0.76
C ALA A 222 -25.93 9.99 -1.81
N GLY A 223 -26.86 9.93 -2.78
CA GLY A 223 -27.12 11.05 -3.70
C GLY A 223 -26.13 11.25 -4.84
N VAL A 224 -25.26 10.27 -5.14
CA VAL A 224 -24.28 10.35 -6.25
C VAL A 224 -24.70 9.47 -7.44
N VAL A 225 -24.42 9.91 -8.67
CA VAL A 225 -24.81 9.17 -9.90
C VAL A 225 -23.89 7.98 -10.17
N TYR A 226 -22.58 8.19 -9.99
CA TYR A 226 -21.57 7.15 -10.10
C TYR A 226 -21.07 6.72 -8.73
N ASP A 227 -21.24 5.43 -8.44
CA ASP A 227 -20.86 4.80 -7.19
C ASP A 227 -19.38 4.41 -7.18
N PHE A 228 -18.52 5.43 -7.22
CA PHE A 228 -17.14 5.25 -6.82
C PHE A 228 -17.07 5.35 -5.29
N ARG A 229 -16.29 4.48 -4.66
CA ARG A 229 -15.99 4.58 -3.23
C ARG A 229 -14.68 5.32 -3.05
N ALA A 230 -14.69 6.31 -2.17
CA ALA A 230 -13.49 6.96 -1.66
C ALA A 230 -12.74 6.02 -0.71
N ASP A 231 -11.44 6.26 -0.53
CA ASP A 231 -10.66 5.49 0.45
C ASP A 231 -11.20 5.76 1.88
N PHE A 232 -11.63 6.99 2.16
CA PHE A 232 -12.34 7.36 3.39
C PHE A 232 -13.54 8.27 3.11
N VAL A 233 -14.61 8.08 3.89
CA VAL A 233 -15.72 9.03 4.03
C VAL A 233 -15.85 9.49 5.47
N ILE A 234 -16.19 10.76 5.68
CA ILE A 234 -16.28 11.41 6.99
C ILE A 234 -17.63 12.12 7.11
N PRO A 235 -18.39 11.93 8.21
CA PRO A 235 -18.22 10.84 9.17
C PRO A 235 -18.77 9.51 8.63
N GLU A 236 -19.75 9.57 7.72
CA GLU A 236 -20.51 8.42 7.22
C GLU A 236 -21.05 8.69 5.80
N PRO A 237 -21.40 7.65 5.02
CA PRO A 237 -21.80 7.80 3.62
C PRO A 237 -23.16 8.49 3.38
N ASN A 238 -24.05 8.48 4.38
CA ASN A 238 -25.41 9.03 4.24
C ASN A 238 -25.45 10.55 4.41
N ASN A 239 -24.52 11.11 5.17
CA ASN A 239 -24.39 12.55 5.40
C ASN A 239 -22.91 12.95 5.43
N PRO A 240 -22.20 12.86 4.29
CA PRO A 240 -20.76 13.08 4.27
C PRO A 240 -20.42 14.57 4.36
N VAL A 241 -19.49 14.90 5.25
CA VAL A 241 -18.81 16.20 5.37
C VAL A 241 -17.54 16.23 4.51
N ALA A 242 -16.83 15.11 4.43
CA ALA A 242 -15.65 15.01 3.58
C ALA A 242 -15.46 13.61 2.98
N PHE A 243 -14.68 13.54 1.92
CA PHE A 243 -14.10 12.30 1.40
C PHE A 243 -12.61 12.48 1.18
N ILE A 244 -11.86 11.39 1.31
CA ILE A 244 -10.40 11.39 1.15
C ILE A 244 -9.99 10.33 0.14
N GLU A 245 -9.12 10.75 -0.76
CA GLU A 245 -8.45 9.92 -1.75
C GLU A 245 -6.95 9.95 -1.47
N VAL A 246 -6.31 8.80 -1.29
CA VAL A 246 -4.89 8.63 -0.93
C VAL A 246 -4.14 8.03 -2.11
N ARG A 247 -3.23 8.78 -2.73
CA ARG A 247 -2.60 8.36 -3.99
C ARG A 247 -1.09 8.56 -4.00
N LYS A 248 -0.39 7.48 -4.36
CA LYS A 248 1.03 7.49 -4.70
C LYS A 248 1.21 7.74 -6.20
N SER A 249 2.01 8.73 -6.57
CA SER A 249 2.50 8.88 -7.94
C SER A 249 3.78 8.07 -8.12
N SER A 250 3.89 7.46 -9.31
CA SER A 250 5.19 7.22 -9.91
C SER A 250 5.31 8.15 -11.12
N SER A 251 6.52 8.64 -11.39
CA SER A 251 6.83 9.63 -12.44
C SER A 251 6.27 9.31 -13.83
N ARG A 252 5.87 8.05 -14.11
CA ARG A 252 5.30 7.60 -15.39
C ARG A 252 3.77 7.57 -15.46
N HIS A 253 3.04 7.72 -14.34
CA HIS A 253 1.59 7.47 -14.29
C HIS A 253 0.74 8.54 -13.57
N ALA A 254 1.33 9.63 -13.07
CA ALA A 254 0.63 10.66 -12.29
C ALA A 254 -0.65 11.21 -12.96
N SER A 255 -0.63 11.41 -14.27
CA SER A 255 -1.73 12.04 -15.03
C SER A 255 -2.94 11.13 -15.24
N LEU A 256 -2.76 9.80 -15.26
CA LEU A 256 -3.85 8.85 -15.53
C LEU A 256 -4.72 8.66 -14.28
N TYR A 257 -4.09 8.44 -13.12
CA TYR A 257 -4.79 8.32 -11.84
C TYR A 257 -5.54 9.60 -11.46
N ALA A 258 -5.00 10.74 -11.90
CA ALA A 258 -5.59 12.02 -11.64
C ALA A 258 -7.00 12.17 -12.22
N LYS A 259 -7.20 11.68 -13.45
CA LYS A 259 -8.42 11.87 -14.20
C LYS A 259 -9.65 11.25 -13.52
N ASP A 260 -9.58 9.97 -13.16
CA ASP A 260 -10.76 9.22 -12.66
C ASP A 260 -11.24 9.74 -11.29
N LYS A 261 -10.29 10.15 -10.45
CA LYS A 261 -10.59 10.72 -9.12
C LYS A 261 -11.11 12.14 -9.20
N MET A 262 -10.63 12.95 -10.15
CA MET A 262 -11.22 14.25 -10.42
C MET A 262 -12.69 14.13 -10.85
N PHE A 263 -13.04 13.19 -11.71
CA PHE A 263 -14.44 12.98 -12.11
C PHE A 263 -15.32 12.52 -10.93
N SER A 264 -14.80 11.65 -10.07
CA SER A 264 -15.48 11.21 -8.85
C SER A 264 -15.74 12.40 -7.91
N ALA A 265 -14.73 13.23 -7.67
CA ALA A 265 -14.85 14.44 -6.86
C ALA A 265 -15.85 15.45 -7.44
N ILE A 266 -15.82 15.66 -8.75
CA ILE A 266 -16.78 16.52 -9.46
C ILE A 266 -18.21 16.01 -9.29
N ASN A 267 -18.42 14.71 -9.47
CA ASN A 267 -19.73 14.07 -9.29
C ASN A 267 -20.24 14.29 -7.86
N TRP A 268 -19.42 14.01 -6.84
CA TRP A 268 -19.86 14.12 -5.44
C TRP A 268 -20.11 15.56 -5.02
N LYS A 269 -19.21 16.50 -5.34
CA LYS A 269 -19.38 17.91 -4.98
C LYS A 269 -20.51 18.59 -5.76
N GLY A 270 -20.80 18.13 -6.98
CA GLY A 270 -21.95 18.60 -7.76
C GLY A 270 -23.29 18.34 -7.06
N HIS A 271 -23.41 17.23 -6.33
CA HIS A 271 -24.59 16.88 -5.55
C HIS A 271 -24.55 17.42 -4.11
N HIS A 272 -23.39 17.38 -3.47
CA HIS A 272 -23.20 17.79 -2.08
C HIS A 272 -22.40 19.10 -2.00
N LYS A 273 -23.12 20.23 -1.98
CA LYS A 273 -22.49 21.56 -2.03
C LYS A 273 -21.67 21.95 -0.80
N ARG A 274 -21.65 21.14 0.25
CA ARG A 274 -20.83 21.36 1.45
C ARG A 274 -19.81 20.24 1.67
N LEU A 275 -19.66 19.35 0.70
CA LEU A 275 -18.73 18.23 0.78
C LEU A 275 -17.31 18.70 0.48
N ILE A 276 -16.39 18.42 1.40
CA ILE A 276 -14.96 18.67 1.24
C ILE A 276 -14.35 17.49 0.49
N GLY A 277 -13.72 17.79 -0.64
CA GLY A 277 -12.88 16.83 -1.35
C GLY A 277 -11.43 16.97 -0.95
N VAL A 278 -10.82 15.87 -0.49
CA VAL A 278 -9.41 15.81 -0.12
C VAL A 278 -8.65 14.81 -0.98
N MET A 279 -7.50 15.22 -1.48
CA MET A 279 -6.50 14.36 -2.11
C MET A 279 -5.22 14.38 -1.26
N ILE A 280 -4.82 13.22 -0.76
CA ILE A 280 -3.56 13.01 -0.07
C ILE A 280 -2.57 12.42 -1.06
N VAL A 281 -1.46 13.11 -1.29
CA VAL A 281 -0.49 12.78 -2.32
C VAL A 281 0.83 12.32 -1.72
N GLU A 282 1.42 11.28 -2.33
CA GLU A 282 2.76 10.79 -2.00
C GLU A 282 3.57 10.53 -3.29
N GLY A 283 4.89 10.73 -3.24
CA GLY A 283 5.81 10.52 -4.39
C GLY A 283 5.88 11.66 -5.40
N ASP A 284 6.43 11.37 -6.58
CA ASP A 284 6.81 12.36 -7.61
C ASP A 284 5.60 12.86 -8.42
N TRP A 285 4.79 13.71 -7.83
CA TRP A 285 3.73 14.43 -8.55
C TRP A 285 4.29 15.65 -9.27
N THR A 286 3.93 15.83 -10.55
CA THR A 286 4.31 17.06 -11.26
C THR A 286 3.51 18.25 -10.72
N GLN A 287 4.14 19.42 -10.66
CA GLN A 287 3.49 20.65 -10.22
C GLN A 287 2.21 20.95 -11.01
N ALA A 288 2.23 20.71 -12.33
CA ALA A 288 1.05 20.89 -13.18
C ALA A 288 -0.12 19.97 -12.79
N THR A 289 0.17 18.72 -12.40
CA THR A 289 -0.85 17.77 -11.93
C THR A 289 -1.43 18.22 -10.60
N LEU A 290 -0.58 18.61 -9.64
CA LEU A 290 -1.01 19.11 -8.33
C LEU A 290 -1.85 20.39 -8.46
N GLN A 291 -1.45 21.33 -9.32
CA GLN A 291 -2.21 22.55 -9.59
C GLN A 291 -3.57 22.25 -10.23
N THR A 292 -3.65 21.23 -11.08
CA THR A 292 -4.90 20.81 -11.70
C THR A 292 -5.83 20.15 -10.68
N MET A 293 -5.27 19.28 -9.82
CA MET A 293 -5.99 18.66 -8.70
C MET A 293 -6.55 19.70 -7.74
N ALA A 294 -5.75 20.71 -7.42
CA ALA A 294 -6.12 21.78 -6.50
C ALA A 294 -7.25 22.68 -7.06
N LYS A 295 -7.66 22.52 -8.32
CA LYS A 295 -8.88 23.18 -8.84
C LYS A 295 -10.14 22.38 -8.54
N VAL A 296 -10.03 21.06 -8.35
CA VAL A 296 -11.17 20.16 -8.14
C VAL A 296 -11.37 19.83 -6.66
N PHE A 297 -10.29 19.49 -5.98
CA PHE A 297 -10.27 19.17 -4.55
C PHE A 297 -10.07 20.44 -3.73
N ASP A 298 -10.74 20.54 -2.57
CA ASP A 298 -10.57 21.64 -1.61
C ASP A 298 -9.16 21.62 -1.00
N TYR A 299 -8.65 20.39 -0.79
CA TYR A 299 -7.35 20.14 -0.21
C TYR A 299 -6.57 19.13 -1.05
N VAL A 300 -5.38 19.51 -1.48
CA VAL A 300 -4.37 18.61 -2.04
C VAL A 300 -3.16 18.70 -1.12
N VAL A 301 -2.96 17.69 -0.28
CA VAL A 301 -1.99 17.74 0.82
C VAL A 301 -1.00 16.57 0.74
N PRO A 302 0.28 16.79 1.06
CA PRO A 302 1.23 15.70 1.16
C PRO A 302 0.93 14.82 2.38
N LEU A 303 1.33 13.55 2.35
CA LEU A 303 1.08 12.57 3.42
C LEU A 303 1.58 13.03 4.79
N ASN A 304 2.72 13.74 4.85
CA ASN A 304 3.28 14.25 6.11
C ASN A 304 2.45 15.39 6.75
N LYS A 305 1.34 15.82 6.13
CA LYS A 305 0.44 16.86 6.63
C LYS A 305 -0.92 16.32 7.07
N CYS A 306 -1.09 14.99 7.15
CA CYS A 306 -2.36 14.36 7.54
C CYS A 306 -2.90 14.82 8.90
N THR A 307 -2.04 15.03 9.90
CA THR A 307 -2.48 15.51 11.23
C THR A 307 -3.07 16.92 11.17
N GLU A 308 -2.51 17.80 10.34
CA GLU A 308 -3.03 19.17 10.16
C GLU A 308 -4.36 19.14 9.40
N LEU A 309 -4.46 18.27 8.39
CA LEU A 309 -5.72 18.02 7.69
C LEU A 309 -6.80 17.47 8.63
N ALA A 310 -6.49 16.50 9.49
CA ALA A 310 -7.45 15.93 10.44
C ALA A 310 -8.03 16.99 11.39
N LYS A 311 -7.21 17.95 11.85
CA LYS A 311 -7.68 19.11 12.62
C LYS A 311 -8.66 19.99 11.85
N ILE A 312 -8.41 20.21 10.56
CA ILE A 312 -9.30 20.97 9.67
C ILE A 312 -10.64 20.24 9.52
N LEU A 313 -10.61 18.93 9.28
CA LEU A 313 -11.81 18.11 9.13
C LEU A 313 -12.63 18.00 10.42
N LYS A 314 -11.96 18.01 11.58
CA LYS A 314 -12.63 18.10 12.89
C LYS A 314 -13.42 19.39 13.03
N ARG A 315 -12.84 20.54 12.70
CA ARG A 315 -13.54 21.84 12.68
C ARG A 315 -14.72 21.82 11.71
N ALA A 316 -14.56 21.22 10.53
CA ALA A 316 -15.66 21.08 9.56
C ALA A 316 -16.84 20.29 10.14
N LEU A 317 -16.57 19.17 10.84
CA LEU A 317 -17.60 18.38 11.53
C LEU A 317 -18.31 19.17 12.64
N GLU A 318 -17.63 20.15 13.24
CA GLU A 318 -18.18 21.05 14.25
C GLU A 318 -18.95 22.24 13.64
N GLY A 319 -19.09 22.29 12.31
CA GLY A 319 -19.87 23.29 11.59
C GLY A 319 -19.09 24.49 11.09
N ASP A 320 -17.75 24.46 11.14
CA ASP A 320 -16.91 25.53 10.58
C ASP A 320 -16.91 25.50 9.06
N GLU A 321 -17.76 26.32 8.44
CA GLU A 321 -17.85 26.43 6.98
C GLU A 321 -16.69 27.20 6.34
N THR A 322 -15.81 27.87 7.11
CA THR A 322 -14.67 28.64 6.57
C THR A 322 -13.59 27.77 5.93
N VAL A 323 -13.62 26.47 6.22
CA VAL A 323 -12.71 25.47 5.66
C VAL A 323 -13.11 25.02 4.24
N LEU A 324 -14.33 25.36 3.79
CA LEU A 324 -14.80 25.02 2.45
C LEU A 324 -14.12 25.91 1.39
N LYS A 325 -13.50 25.29 0.38
CA LYS A 325 -12.88 26.02 -0.75
C LYS A 325 -13.55 25.63 -2.06
N TRP A 326 -14.61 26.37 -2.39
CA TRP A 326 -15.29 26.25 -3.68
C TRP A 326 -14.45 26.87 -4.80
N LEU A 327 -13.85 26.03 -5.64
CA LEU A 327 -13.03 26.51 -6.77
C LEU A 327 -13.71 26.33 -8.13
N ILE A 328 -14.72 25.47 -8.25
CA ILE A 328 -15.50 25.29 -9.49
C ILE A 328 -17.00 25.15 -9.16
N LYS A 329 -17.83 26.01 -9.75
CA LYS A 329 -19.29 25.90 -9.69
C LYS A 329 -19.77 24.96 -10.80
N LEU A 330 -19.94 23.68 -10.48
CA LEU A 330 -20.50 22.67 -11.37
C LEU A 330 -21.94 22.37 -10.97
N SER A 331 -22.82 22.29 -11.97
CA SER A 331 -24.19 21.81 -11.79
C SER A 331 -24.47 20.77 -12.87
N ILE A 332 -24.88 19.57 -12.45
CA ILE A 332 -25.36 18.53 -13.35
C ILE A 332 -26.87 18.75 -13.50
N GLN A 333 -27.34 18.89 -14.74
CA GLN A 333 -28.77 18.96 -15.04
C GLN A 333 -29.19 17.76 -15.90
N PRO A 334 -30.38 17.19 -15.69
CA PRO A 334 -30.94 16.21 -16.61
C PRO A 334 -30.97 16.78 -18.02
N SER A 335 -30.52 16.00 -19.01
CA SER A 335 -30.67 16.40 -20.41
C SER A 335 -32.12 16.18 -20.83
N ASN A 336 -32.81 17.26 -21.20
CA ASN A 336 -34.16 17.18 -21.76
C ASN A 336 -34.20 16.44 -23.11
N GLN A 337 -33.06 16.23 -23.79
CA GLN A 337 -33.00 15.60 -25.11
C GLN A 337 -33.16 14.07 -25.10
N PHE A 338 -33.14 13.41 -23.94
CA PHE A 338 -33.33 11.96 -23.85
C PHE A 338 -34.74 11.54 -23.40
N ALA A 339 -35.59 12.48 -22.97
CA ALA A 339 -36.97 12.18 -22.57
C ALA A 339 -37.92 12.01 -23.78
N ASP A 340 -37.57 12.55 -24.94
CA ASP A 340 -38.41 12.55 -26.14
C ASP A 340 -38.17 11.34 -27.07
N TYR A 341 -37.26 10.42 -26.73
CA TYR A 341 -37.02 9.20 -27.51
C TYR A 341 -37.86 7.99 -27.06
N ASN A 342 -38.65 8.13 -25.98
CA ASN A 342 -39.52 7.07 -25.44
C ASN A 342 -40.99 7.52 -25.33
N ARG A 343 -41.44 8.46 -26.18
CA ARG A 343 -42.87 8.77 -26.35
C ARG A 343 -43.35 8.40 -27.74
#